data_AF-A0A7X7J4F0-F1
#
_entry.id   AF-A0A7X7J4F0-F1
#
_cell.length_a   1.000
_cell.length_b   1.000
_cell.length_c   1.000
_cell.angle_alpha   90.00
_cell.angle_beta   90.00
_cell.angle_gamma   90.00
#
_symmetry.space_group_name_H-M   'P 1'
#
loop_
_entity.id
_entity.type
_entity.pdbx_description
1 polymer ?
#
loop_
_entity_poly.entity_id
_entity_poly.type
_entity_poly.pdbx_seq_one_letter_code
_entity_poly.pdbx_strand_id
1 'polypeptide(L)'
;DFELGKGFTAMTTIDLDCPFGGKRNTILTTKVFTVDPHLGLEFGYKDIVYLRTGVGNLQKETDIDGKNIVTCQVNIGVGLTIKKVLTIDYALTDLGDISIALYSHIFSLKLALNQFKKS
;
A
#
# COMPACT_ATOMS: atom_id res chain seq x y z
N ASP A 1 14.93 2.56 -6.53
CA ASP A 1 14.27 2.94 -7.80
C ASP A 1 15.11 2.48 -8.97
N PHE A 2 14.49 1.74 -9.88
CA PHE A 2 15.11 1.24 -11.10
C PHE A 2 14.51 1.99 -12.29
N GLU A 3 15.37 2.60 -13.10
CA GLU A 3 14.97 3.16 -14.39
C GLU A 3 15.10 2.07 -15.46
N LEU A 4 13.98 1.63 -16.02
CA LEU A 4 13.93 0.53 -16.99
C LEU A 4 14.12 1.00 -18.44
N GLY A 5 14.54 2.26 -18.62
CA GLY A 5 14.70 2.91 -19.93
C GLY A 5 13.37 3.40 -20.51
N LYS A 6 13.45 4.33 -21.48
CA LYS A 6 12.29 4.95 -22.17
C LYS A 6 11.26 5.64 -21.25
N GLY A 7 11.69 6.03 -20.04
CA GLY A 7 10.85 6.70 -19.04
C GLY A 7 10.01 5.76 -18.19
N PHE A 8 10.27 4.44 -18.19
CA PHE A 8 9.70 3.53 -17.22
C PHE A 8 10.51 3.55 -15.92
N THR A 9 9.80 3.56 -14.79
CA THR A 9 10.38 3.44 -13.45
C THR A 9 9.74 2.26 -12.74
N ALA A 10 10.52 1.60 -11.91
CA ALA A 10 10.03 0.57 -10.98
C ALA A 10 10.67 0.78 -9.61
N MET A 11 9.85 0.75 -8.57
CA MET A 11 10.28 0.88 -7.18
C MET A 11 9.70 -0.30 -6.40
N THR A 12 10.51 -0.82 -5.50
CA THR A 12 10.11 -1.88 -4.57
C THR A 12 10.37 -1.37 -3.16
N THR A 13 9.39 -1.50 -2.28
CA THR A 13 9.46 -1.02 -0.90
C THR A 13 9.22 -2.19 0.04
N ILE A 14 9.99 -2.23 1.12
CA ILE A 14 9.81 -3.18 2.22
C ILE A 14 9.81 -2.34 3.49
N ASP A 15 8.70 -2.35 4.21
CA ASP A 15 8.51 -1.63 5.46
C ASP A 15 8.30 -2.63 6.60
N LEU A 16 8.81 -2.29 7.79
CA LEU A 16 8.70 -3.13 8.98
C LEU A 16 8.20 -2.27 10.14
N ASP A 17 6.94 -2.47 10.51
CA ASP A 17 6.34 -1.77 11.65
C ASP A 17 6.63 -2.52 12.95
N CYS A 18 7.32 -1.85 13.87
CA CYS A 18 7.74 -2.41 15.16
C CYS A 18 7.11 -1.69 16.37
N PRO A 19 5.78 -1.73 16.57
CA PRO A 19 5.17 -1.06 17.71
C PRO A 19 5.55 -1.73 19.04
N PHE A 20 5.94 -0.90 20.01
CA PHE A 20 6.18 -1.28 21.40
C PHE A 20 4.87 -1.16 22.18
N GLY A 21 4.25 -2.27 22.55
CA GLY A 21 2.99 -2.23 23.31
C GLY A 21 2.11 -3.45 23.12
N GLY A 22 2.41 -4.51 23.86
CA GLY A 22 1.52 -5.66 24.02
C GLY A 22 1.42 -6.60 22.83
N LYS A 23 0.93 -7.81 23.10
CA LYS A 23 0.77 -8.88 22.10
C LYS A 23 -0.35 -8.52 21.14
N ARG A 24 -0.04 -8.10 19.92
CA ARG A 24 -0.99 -8.15 18.80
C ARG A 24 -0.98 -9.55 18.19
N ASN A 25 -2.05 -9.91 17.47
CA ASN A 25 -2.22 -11.23 16.86
C ASN A 25 -1.47 -11.34 15.51
N THR A 26 -0.21 -10.94 15.48
CA THR A 26 0.65 -10.87 14.30
C THR A 26 1.61 -12.07 14.24
N ILE A 27 2.25 -12.30 13.08
CA ILE A 27 3.05 -13.52 12.85
C ILE A 27 4.25 -13.64 13.79
N LEU A 28 4.97 -12.53 14.05
CA LEU A 28 6.09 -12.45 15.00
C LEU A 28 5.74 -11.51 16.16
N THR A 29 5.34 -12.09 17.29
CA THR A 29 5.03 -11.35 18.51
C THR A 29 5.93 -11.80 19.65
N THR A 30 6.78 -10.89 20.15
CA THR A 30 7.49 -11.08 21.42
C THR A 30 6.72 -10.33 22.53
N LYS A 31 6.93 -10.66 23.82
CA LYS A 31 6.27 -9.94 24.94
C LYS A 31 6.49 -8.42 24.95
N VAL A 32 7.47 -7.90 24.18
CA VAL A 32 7.93 -6.51 24.24
C VAL A 32 7.64 -5.74 22.94
N PHE A 33 7.65 -6.39 21.78
CA PHE A 33 7.42 -5.77 20.48
C PHE A 33 6.70 -6.73 19.53
N THR A 34 5.96 -6.13 18.59
CA THR A 34 5.31 -6.81 17.45
C THR A 34 6.06 -6.42 16.19
N VAL A 35 6.23 -7.34 15.23
CA VAL A 35 6.74 -7.02 13.89
C VAL A 35 5.63 -7.26 12.86
N ASP A 36 5.32 -6.24 12.07
CA ASP A 36 4.39 -6.32 10.93
C ASP A 36 5.12 -5.92 9.64
N PRO A 37 5.40 -6.88 8.74
CA PRO A 37 6.05 -6.61 7.48
C PRO A 37 5.05 -6.16 6.41
N HIS A 38 5.41 -5.11 5.68
CA HIS A 38 4.70 -4.60 4.52
C HIS A 38 5.62 -4.61 3.29
N LEU A 39 5.07 -5.00 2.15
CA LEU A 39 5.75 -5.06 0.87
C LEU A 39 4.98 -4.21 -0.13
N GLY A 40 5.69 -3.38 -0.89
CA GLY A 40 5.13 -2.50 -1.90
C GLY A 40 5.90 -2.59 -3.21
N LEU A 41 5.18 -2.43 -4.32
CA LEU A 41 5.72 -2.31 -5.67
C LEU A 41 5.04 -1.11 -6.34
N GLU A 42 5.82 -0.27 -7.00
CA GLU A 42 5.33 0.84 -7.81
C GLU A 42 5.98 0.78 -9.19
N PHE A 43 5.17 0.85 -10.24
CA PHE A 43 5.60 0.99 -11.62
C PHE A 43 5.14 2.33 -12.16
N GLY A 44 6.07 3.14 -12.66
CA GLY A 44 5.79 4.46 -13.22
C GLY A 44 6.12 4.54 -14.70
N TYR A 45 5.46 5.47 -15.40
CA TYR A 45 5.79 5.86 -16.76
C TYR A 45 5.74 7.37 -16.94
N LYS A 46 6.90 7.94 -17.31
CA LYS A 46 7.12 9.36 -17.65
C LYS A 46 6.65 10.35 -16.59
N ASP A 47 6.60 9.94 -15.33
CA ASP A 47 6.00 10.71 -14.23
C ASP A 47 4.52 11.11 -14.46
N ILE A 48 3.82 10.37 -15.33
CA ILE A 48 2.43 10.62 -15.70
C ILE A 48 1.55 9.50 -15.16
N VAL A 49 1.93 8.25 -15.37
CA VAL A 49 1.12 7.09 -14.93
C VAL A 49 1.88 6.33 -13.87
N TYR A 50 1.17 5.92 -12.82
CA TYR A 50 1.71 5.11 -11.73
C TYR A 50 0.76 3.95 -11.46
N LEU A 51 1.29 2.74 -11.35
CA LEU A 51 0.59 1.55 -10.90
C LEU A 51 1.26 1.09 -9.62
N ARG A 52 0.48 0.93 -8.56
CA ARG A 52 0.95 0.58 -7.21
C ARG A 52 0.27 -0.70 -6.78
N THR A 53 1.03 -1.59 -6.16
CA THR A 53 0.49 -2.77 -5.50
C THR A 53 1.23 -2.97 -4.20
N GLY A 54 0.54 -3.41 -3.16
CA GLY A 54 1.17 -3.73 -1.89
C GLY A 54 0.45 -4.86 -1.20
N VAL A 55 1.18 -5.54 -0.33
CA VAL A 55 0.65 -6.55 0.58
C VAL A 55 1.24 -6.31 1.96
N GLY A 56 0.44 -6.48 3.00
CA GLY A 56 0.91 -6.34 4.38
C GLY A 56 -0.16 -6.75 5.36
N ASN A 57 0.00 -6.33 6.62
CA ASN A 57 -0.91 -6.65 7.71
C ASN A 57 -1.14 -8.16 7.84
N LEU A 58 -0.04 -8.90 7.99
CA LEU A 58 -0.09 -10.35 8.12
C LEU A 58 -0.50 -10.74 9.54
N GLN A 59 -1.74 -11.18 9.70
CA GLN A 59 -2.33 -11.51 11.00
C GLN A 59 -2.71 -12.99 11.08
N LYS A 60 -2.66 -13.54 12.30
CA LYS A 60 -3.21 -14.87 12.60
C LYS A 60 -4.60 -14.67 13.16
N GLU A 61 -5.62 -15.17 12.49
CA GLU A 61 -7.01 -15.12 12.95
C GLU A 61 -7.53 -16.54 13.17
N THR A 62 -8.46 -16.70 14.11
CA THR A 62 -9.15 -17.97 14.32
C THR A 62 -10.47 -17.92 13.57
N ASP A 63 -10.59 -18.77 12.55
CA ASP A 63 -11.79 -18.92 11.74
C ASP A 63 -12.96 -19.45 12.59
N ILE A 64 -14.18 -19.32 12.09
CA ILE A 64 -15.43 -19.67 12.78
C ILE A 64 -15.46 -21.16 13.18
N ASP A 65 -14.73 -22.00 12.43
CA ASP A 65 -14.52 -23.43 12.69
C ASP A 65 -13.35 -23.74 13.67
N GLY A 66 -12.75 -22.73 14.30
CA GLY A 66 -11.66 -22.89 15.28
C GLY A 66 -10.28 -23.16 14.67
N LYS A 67 -10.12 -23.01 13.34
CA LYS A 67 -8.84 -23.18 12.64
C LYS A 67 -8.06 -21.87 12.62
N ASN A 68 -6.75 -21.93 12.84
CA ASN A 68 -5.89 -20.77 12.69
C ASN A 68 -5.62 -20.52 11.20
N ILE A 69 -6.09 -19.38 10.70
CA ILE A 69 -5.83 -18.89 9.35
C ILE A 69 -4.85 -17.72 9.42
N VAL A 70 -4.04 -17.56 8.37
CA VAL A 70 -3.20 -16.37 8.19
C VAL A 70 -3.92 -15.46 7.21
N THR A 71 -4.25 -14.26 7.65
CA THR A 71 -4.89 -13.22 6.85
C THR A 71 -3.82 -12.23 6.37
N CYS A 72 -4.00 -11.66 5.19
CA CYS A 72 -3.13 -10.61 4.66
C CYS A 72 -3.97 -9.62 3.86
N GLN A 73 -3.56 -8.35 3.85
CA GLN A 73 -4.24 -7.30 3.11
C GLN A 73 -3.49 -6.96 1.84
N VAL A 74 -4.18 -7.07 0.71
CA VAL A 74 -3.68 -6.66 -0.60
C VAL A 74 -4.29 -5.31 -0.98
N ASN A 75 -3.46 -4.42 -1.49
CA ASN A 75 -3.85 -3.10 -1.98
C ASN A 75 -3.32 -2.89 -3.40
N ILE A 76 -4.13 -2.26 -4.25
CA ILE A 76 -3.78 -1.91 -5.63
C ILE A 76 -4.23 -0.48 -5.88
N GLY A 77 -3.42 0.33 -6.57
CA GLY A 77 -3.78 1.68 -6.95
C GLY A 77 -3.23 2.10 -8.29
N VAL A 78 -3.90 3.05 -8.93
CA VAL A 78 -3.45 3.71 -10.14
C VAL A 78 -3.47 5.21 -9.95
N GLY A 79 -2.42 5.89 -10.40
CA GLY A 79 -2.27 7.33 -10.35
C GLY A 79 -2.05 7.91 -11.75
N LEU A 80 -2.68 9.04 -12.03
CA LEU A 80 -2.47 9.83 -13.24
C LEU A 80 -2.11 11.27 -12.86
N THR A 81 -0.98 11.75 -13.36
CA THR A 81 -0.49 13.11 -13.18
C THR A 81 -0.54 13.88 -14.50
N ILE A 82 -1.31 14.96 -14.53
CA ILE A 82 -1.49 15.84 -15.68
C ILE A 82 -0.66 17.11 -15.47
N LYS A 83 0.27 17.37 -16.39
CA LYS A 83 1.15 18.56 -16.40
C LYS A 83 1.93 18.79 -15.10
N LYS A 84 2.16 17.76 -14.28
CA LYS A 84 2.76 17.87 -12.92
C LYS A 84 1.95 18.74 -11.94
N VAL A 85 0.73 19.17 -12.31
CA VAL A 85 -0.11 20.10 -11.52
C VAL A 85 -1.25 19.35 -10.85
N LEU A 86 -1.95 18.52 -11.61
CA LEU A 86 -3.10 17.76 -11.13
C LEU A 86 -2.73 16.28 -11.07
N THR A 87 -2.88 15.66 -9.91
CA THR A 87 -2.75 14.21 -9.76
C THR A 87 -4.08 13.65 -9.30
N ILE A 88 -4.53 12.60 -9.98
CA ILE A 88 -5.72 11.83 -9.67
C ILE A 88 -5.24 10.43 -9.30
N ASP A 89 -5.47 10.00 -8.07
CA ASP A 89 -5.15 8.65 -7.62
C ASP A 89 -6.45 7.91 -7.30
N TYR A 90 -6.51 6.65 -7.69
CA TYR A 90 -7.57 5.72 -7.34
C TYR A 90 -6.94 4.47 -6.74
N ALA A 91 -7.32 4.13 -5.53
CA ALA A 91 -6.84 2.93 -4.84
C ALA A 91 -8.02 2.05 -4.43
N LEU A 92 -7.79 0.75 -4.53
CA LEU A 92 -8.64 -0.31 -4.06
C LEU A 92 -7.86 -1.10 -3.01
N THR A 93 -8.37 -1.10 -1.80
CA THR A 93 -7.76 -1.82 -0.69
C THR A 93 -8.63 -3.00 -0.28
N ASP A 94 -8.01 -3.99 0.38
CA ASP A 94 -8.69 -5.16 0.95
C ASP A 94 -9.20 -6.16 -0.10
N LEU A 95 -8.44 -6.30 -1.18
CA LEU A 95 -8.70 -7.25 -2.26
C LEU A 95 -8.32 -8.67 -1.83
N GLY A 96 -9.19 -9.35 -1.08
CA GLY A 96 -9.00 -10.75 -0.74
C GLY A 96 -10.03 -11.27 0.24
N ASP A 97 -10.68 -12.37 -0.11
CA ASP A 97 -11.69 -13.11 0.66
C ASP A 97 -11.09 -13.86 1.87
N ILE A 98 -10.18 -13.21 2.61
CA ILE A 98 -9.48 -13.75 3.80
C ILE A 98 -9.57 -12.75 4.99
N SER A 99 -10.27 -11.63 4.84
CA SER A 99 -10.63 -10.72 5.93
C SER A 99 -12.05 -10.24 5.71
N ILE A 100 -12.84 -10.14 6.77
CA ILE A 100 -14.26 -9.71 6.76
C ILE A 100 -14.39 -8.20 6.41
N ALA A 101 -13.30 -7.56 6.03
CA ALA A 101 -13.20 -6.13 5.90
C ALA A 101 -13.59 -5.64 4.49
N LEU A 102 -14.19 -4.44 4.48
CA LEU A 102 -15.02 -3.93 3.40
C LEU A 102 -14.16 -3.42 2.24
N TYR A 103 -14.45 -3.88 1.02
CA TYR A 103 -13.88 -3.31 -0.21
C TYR A 103 -13.98 -1.79 -0.18
N SER A 104 -12.82 -1.13 -0.20
CA SER A 104 -12.75 0.32 -0.05
C SER A 104 -12.20 0.96 -1.31
N HIS A 105 -13.01 1.82 -1.91
CA HIS A 105 -12.64 2.65 -3.06
C HIS A 105 -12.16 4.01 -2.56
N ILE A 106 -10.88 4.31 -2.72
CA ILE A 106 -10.29 5.57 -2.29
C ILE A 106 -9.98 6.39 -3.54
N PHE A 107 -10.64 7.53 -3.67
CA PHE A 107 -10.37 8.52 -4.71
C PHE A 107 -9.65 9.71 -4.09
N SER A 108 -8.50 10.07 -4.64
CA SER A 108 -7.68 11.18 -4.17
C SER A 108 -7.38 12.15 -5.30
N LEU A 109 -7.45 13.44 -5.00
CA LEU A 109 -7.13 14.53 -5.92
C LEU A 109 -6.09 15.44 -5.27
N LYS A 110 -4.99 15.66 -5.97
CA LYS A 110 -3.90 16.53 -5.52
C LYS A 110 -3.65 17.63 -6.53
N LEU A 111 -3.58 18.86 -6.03
CA LEU A 111 -3.30 20.06 -6.84
C LEU A 111 -2.02 20.74 -6.34
N ALA A 112 -1.02 20.86 -7.21
CA ALA A 112 0.24 21.54 -6.91
C ALA A 112 0.13 23.05 -7.17
N LEU A 113 -0.21 23.82 -6.14
CA LEU A 113 -0.42 25.28 -6.24
C LEU A 113 0.86 26.08 -6.47
N ASN A 114 2.03 25.50 -6.18
CA ASN A 114 3.30 26.20 -6.28
C ASN A 114 3.68 26.59 -7.73
N GLN A 115 3.05 25.95 -8.72
CA GLN A 115 3.27 26.26 -10.14
C GLN A 115 2.59 27.57 -10.59
N PHE A 116 1.64 28.08 -9.81
CA PHE A 116 0.92 29.32 -10.12
C PHE A 116 1.62 30.58 -9.57
N LYS A 117 2.72 30.44 -8.82
CA LYS A 117 3.39 31.57 -8.14
C LYS A 117 4.48 32.26 -8.98
N LYS A 118 4.64 31.91 -10.26
CA LYS A 118 5.47 32.67 -11.21
C LYS A 118 4.56 33.40 -12.20
N SER A 119 4.03 34.55 -11.75
CA SER A 119 3.63 35.65 -12.61
C SER A 119 4.01 36.96 -11.94
#